data_AF-A0AAX2J388-F1
#
_entry.id   AF-A0AAX2J388-F1
#
_cell.length_a   1.000
_cell.length_b   1.000
_cell.length_c   1.000
_cell.angle_alpha   90.00
_cell.angle_beta   90.00
_cell.angle_gamma   90.00
#
_symmetry.space_group_name_H-M   'P 1'
#
loop_
_entity.id
_entity.type
_entity.pdbx_description
1 polymer ?
#
loop_
_entity_poly.entity_id
_entity_poly.type
_entity_poly.pdbx_seq_one_letter_code
_entity_poly.pdbx_strand_id
1 'polypeptide(L)'
;MKALKVLMITALLCGNAWAGGLDKNDASEYVLLNQNQQPTSTFQRYYLQENQWVMDGKLGNQAWKSVCNGQGECRLQDSSTKQMSQWKALLPQSLQAMPMACINNIAFAFCRISNPKNANQRLYWWFAWQNGQTYALGLNRIR
;
A
#
# COMPACT_ATOMS: atom_id res chain seq x y z
N MET A 1 31.26 -34.93 -39.34
CA MET A 1 30.46 -33.68 -39.35
C MET A 1 29.03 -34.01 -39.76
N LYS A 2 28.06 -33.87 -38.86
CA LYS A 2 26.63 -33.62 -39.17
C LYS A 2 25.97 -33.20 -37.85
N ALA A 3 25.33 -32.04 -37.91
CA ALA A 3 25.15 -31.11 -36.82
C ALA A 3 24.14 -31.58 -35.75
N LEU A 4 24.51 -31.33 -34.50
CA LEU A 4 23.68 -31.48 -33.30
C LEU A 4 22.53 -30.47 -33.39
N LYS A 5 21.29 -30.95 -33.52
CA LYS A 5 20.09 -30.11 -33.45
C LYS A 5 19.87 -29.68 -32.00
N VAL A 6 20.31 -28.48 -31.66
CA VAL A 6 20.00 -27.84 -30.38
C VAL A 6 18.53 -27.43 -30.38
N LEU A 7 17.76 -28.02 -29.47
CA LEU A 7 16.38 -27.69 -29.17
C LEU A 7 16.38 -26.39 -28.33
N MET A 8 16.10 -25.24 -28.94
CA MET A 8 15.85 -24.00 -28.20
C MET A 8 14.39 -23.99 -27.72
N ILE A 9 14.18 -24.32 -26.45
CA ILE A 9 12.94 -24.02 -25.74
C ILE A 9 13.09 -22.60 -25.19
N THR A 10 12.56 -21.63 -25.92
CA THR A 10 12.44 -20.24 -25.44
C THR A 10 11.28 -20.20 -24.45
N ALA A 11 11.56 -20.38 -23.16
CA ALA A 11 10.61 -20.08 -22.11
C ALA A 11 10.37 -18.56 -22.10
N LEU A 12 9.30 -18.09 -22.75
CA LEU A 12 8.72 -16.78 -22.47
C LEU A 12 8.19 -16.82 -21.04
N LEU A 13 9.07 -16.55 -20.08
CA LEU A 13 8.68 -15.96 -18.82
C LEU A 13 8.18 -14.55 -19.15
N CYS A 14 6.93 -14.45 -19.59
CA CYS A 14 6.14 -13.26 -19.32
C CYS A 14 5.95 -13.23 -17.80
N GLY A 15 7.01 -12.84 -17.10
CA GLY A 15 6.90 -12.30 -15.76
C GLY A 15 5.94 -11.14 -15.93
N ASN A 16 4.68 -11.37 -15.59
CA ASN A 16 3.75 -10.30 -15.34
C ASN A 16 4.53 -9.35 -14.44
N ALA A 17 4.84 -8.15 -14.94
CA ALA A 17 5.29 -7.08 -14.08
C ALA A 17 4.05 -6.70 -13.27
N TRP A 18 3.72 -7.52 -12.27
CA TRP A 18 2.83 -7.10 -11.19
C TRP A 18 3.53 -5.85 -10.67
N ALA A 19 2.89 -4.70 -10.85
CA ALA A 19 3.29 -3.50 -10.14
C ALA A 19 3.44 -3.94 -8.69
N GLY A 20 4.69 -4.07 -8.22
CA GLY A 20 4.98 -4.83 -7.01
C GLY A 20 4.09 -4.30 -5.90
N GLY A 21 3.39 -5.21 -5.22
CA GLY A 21 2.52 -4.87 -4.10
C GLY A 21 3.28 -4.10 -3.01
N LEU A 22 2.64 -3.94 -1.86
CA LEU A 22 3.40 -3.43 -0.72
C LEU A 22 4.52 -4.42 -0.37
N ASP A 23 5.69 -3.87 -0.09
CA ASP A 23 6.91 -4.65 0.20
C ASP A 23 7.41 -4.38 1.62
N LYS A 24 8.48 -5.07 2.03
CA LYS A 24 9.05 -4.90 3.37
C LYS A 24 9.49 -3.46 3.69
N ASN A 25 9.75 -2.63 2.69
CA ASN A 25 10.10 -1.22 2.89
C ASN A 25 8.84 -0.34 3.06
N ASP A 26 7.64 -0.91 2.99
CA ASP A 26 6.39 -0.28 3.40
C ASP A 26 6.00 -0.63 4.86
N ALA A 27 6.79 -1.49 5.52
CA ALA A 27 6.63 -1.75 6.95
C ALA A 27 7.29 -0.62 7.76
N SER A 28 6.49 0.14 8.51
CA SER A 28 6.95 1.31 9.25
C SER A 28 5.88 1.84 10.21
N GLU A 29 6.29 2.82 11.00
CA GLU A 29 5.40 3.78 11.66
C GLU A 29 5.10 4.97 10.73
N TYR A 30 3.87 5.45 10.81
CA TYR A 30 3.32 6.55 10.03
C TYR A 30 2.51 7.48 10.93
N VAL A 31 2.52 8.77 10.59
CA VAL A 31 1.60 9.76 11.14
C VAL A 31 0.54 10.11 10.11
N LEU A 32 -0.72 10.07 10.53
CA LEU A 32 -1.87 10.47 9.70
C LEU A 32 -1.89 11.98 9.55
N LEU A 33 -2.10 12.46 8.33
CA LEU A 33 -2.24 13.87 8.02
C LEU A 33 -3.72 14.27 7.97
N ASN A 34 -4.01 15.50 8.38
CA ASN A 34 -5.33 16.09 8.21
C ASN A 34 -5.55 16.54 6.75
N GLN A 35 -6.72 17.11 6.46
CA GLN A 35 -7.08 17.60 5.13
C GLN A 35 -6.15 18.70 4.59
N ASN A 36 -5.46 19.41 5.49
CA ASN A 36 -4.46 20.44 5.15
C ASN A 36 -3.04 19.89 5.05
N GLN A 37 -2.87 18.56 4.99
CA GLN A 37 -1.57 17.87 4.94
C GLN A 37 -0.68 18.13 6.16
N GLN A 38 -1.27 18.47 7.31
CA GLN A 38 -0.53 18.65 8.56
C GLN A 38 -0.58 17.38 9.42
N PRO A 39 0.53 16.99 10.09
CA PRO A 39 0.53 15.85 11.00
C PRO A 39 -0.50 15.97 12.12
N THR A 40 -1.21 14.87 12.39
CA THR A 40 -2.13 14.75 13.52
C THR A 40 -1.47 14.03 14.70
N SER A 41 -2.22 13.81 15.78
CA SER A 41 -1.83 12.92 16.88
C SER A 41 -2.17 11.45 16.61
N THR A 42 -2.66 11.08 15.42
CA THR A 42 -3.00 9.70 15.08
C THR A 42 -1.83 9.03 14.38
N PHE A 43 -1.35 7.92 14.95
CA PHE A 43 -0.24 7.16 14.41
C PHE A 43 -0.69 5.74 14.05
N GLN A 44 -0.07 5.21 13.00
CA GLN A 44 -0.34 3.88 12.47
C GLN A 44 0.99 3.15 12.30
N ARG A 45 1.01 1.85 12.53
CA ARG A 45 2.19 1.02 12.31
C ARG A 45 1.80 -0.21 11.50
N TYR A 46 2.40 -0.38 10.34
CA TYR A 46 2.20 -1.53 9.46
C TYR A 46 3.43 -2.42 9.49
N TYR A 47 3.23 -3.73 9.59
CA TYR A 47 4.30 -4.72 9.56
C TYR A 47 3.77 -6.08 9.12
N LEU A 48 4.69 -6.98 8.75
CA LEU A 48 4.36 -8.35 8.37
C LEU A 48 4.49 -9.26 9.59
N GLN A 49 3.48 -10.09 9.81
CA GLN A 49 3.52 -11.24 10.71
C GLN A 49 3.22 -12.48 9.87
N GLU A 50 4.20 -13.39 9.74
CA GLU A 50 4.06 -14.61 8.91
C GLU A 50 3.57 -14.32 7.47
N ASN A 51 4.11 -13.26 6.84
CA ASN A 51 3.72 -12.74 5.53
C ASN A 51 2.31 -12.13 5.43
N GLN A 52 1.58 -11.99 6.54
CA GLN A 52 0.33 -11.24 6.60
C GLN A 52 0.58 -9.82 7.10
N TRP A 53 0.07 -8.82 6.38
CA TRP A 53 0.06 -7.45 6.87
C TRP A 53 -0.87 -7.28 8.07
N VAL A 54 -0.34 -6.65 9.10
CA VAL A 54 -1.06 -6.29 10.33
C VAL A 54 -0.87 -4.80 10.61
N MET A 55 -1.75 -4.24 11.44
CA MET A 55 -1.76 -2.82 11.77
C MET A 55 -1.94 -2.61 13.27
N ASP A 56 -1.06 -1.80 13.85
CA ASP A 56 -1.29 -1.16 15.14
C ASP A 56 -1.63 0.32 14.97
N GLY A 57 -2.28 0.88 15.97
CA GLY A 57 -2.59 2.31 16.06
C GLY A 57 -2.33 2.86 17.45
N LYS A 58 -2.12 4.17 17.53
CA LYS A 58 -2.13 4.92 18.80
C LYS A 58 -2.55 6.37 18.59
N LEU A 59 -3.02 6.99 19.68
CA LEU A 59 -3.32 8.42 19.74
C LEU A 59 -2.33 9.12 20.68
N GLY A 60 -1.61 10.11 20.16
CA GLY A 60 -0.60 10.87 20.88
C GLY A 60 0.48 9.97 21.49
N ASN A 61 0.64 10.08 22.81
CA ASN A 61 1.64 9.34 23.59
C ASN A 61 1.10 8.02 24.18
N GLN A 62 -0.10 7.59 23.79
CA GLN A 62 -0.64 6.31 24.23
C GLN A 62 0.20 5.12 23.73
N ALA A 63 0.06 3.98 24.41
CA ALA A 63 0.64 2.73 23.95
C ALA A 63 0.04 2.30 22.61
N TRP A 64 0.86 1.64 21.78
CA TRP A 64 0.40 0.97 20.57
C TRP A 64 -0.61 -0.12 20.91
N LYS A 65 -1.69 -0.19 20.14
CA LYS A 65 -2.71 -1.22 20.25
C LYS A 65 -2.95 -1.86 18.89
N SER A 66 -3.21 -3.17 18.88
CA SER A 66 -3.62 -3.86 17.66
C SER A 66 -4.94 -3.27 17.17
N VAL A 67 -4.91 -2.75 15.95
CA VAL A 67 -6.10 -2.31 15.19
C VAL A 67 -6.51 -3.43 14.24
N CYS A 68 -5.52 -4.13 13.69
CA CYS A 68 -5.73 -5.20 12.76
C CYS A 68 -4.74 -6.34 12.95
N ASN A 69 -5.24 -7.50 13.35
CA ASN A 69 -4.44 -8.70 13.59
C ASN A 69 -4.27 -9.59 12.33
N GLY A 70 -4.74 -9.14 11.16
CA GLY A 70 -4.59 -9.88 9.90
C GLY A 70 -5.57 -11.04 9.71
N GLN A 71 -6.62 -11.14 10.54
CA GLN A 71 -7.62 -12.20 10.49
C GLN A 71 -9.03 -11.68 10.24
N GLY A 72 -9.93 -12.57 9.78
CA GLY A 72 -11.34 -12.28 9.55
C GLY A 72 -11.57 -11.06 8.67
N GLU A 73 -12.55 -10.24 9.05
CA GLU A 73 -12.89 -8.99 8.35
C GLU A 73 -11.76 -7.95 8.34
N CYS A 74 -10.80 -8.07 9.27
CA CYS A 74 -9.69 -7.15 9.31
C CYS A 74 -8.58 -7.54 8.33
N ARG A 75 -8.49 -8.80 7.89
CA ARG A 75 -7.41 -9.30 7.04
C ARG A 75 -7.12 -8.36 5.86
N LEU A 76 -5.93 -7.77 5.87
CA LEU A 76 -5.45 -6.88 4.83
C LEU A 76 -5.00 -7.71 3.63
N GLN A 77 -5.57 -7.41 2.46
CA GLN A 77 -5.29 -8.12 1.20
C GLN A 77 -4.84 -7.12 0.15
N ASP A 78 -4.04 -7.57 -0.81
CA ASP A 78 -3.68 -6.76 -1.97
C ASP A 78 -4.95 -6.28 -2.69
N SER A 79 -5.01 -4.98 -2.95
CA SER A 79 -6.15 -4.38 -3.61
C SER A 79 -6.13 -4.67 -5.11
N SER A 80 -7.32 -4.90 -5.68
CA SER A 80 -7.47 -5.04 -7.12
C SER A 80 -7.17 -3.73 -7.85
N THR A 81 -6.79 -3.82 -9.14
CA THR A 81 -6.60 -2.64 -10.00
C THR A 81 -7.83 -1.74 -10.02
N LYS A 82 -9.04 -2.32 -10.04
CA LYS A 82 -10.30 -1.55 -10.03
C LYS A 82 -10.45 -0.70 -8.78
N GLN A 83 -10.22 -1.30 -7.60
CA GLN A 83 -10.27 -0.57 -6.33
C GLN A 83 -9.23 0.54 -6.29
N MET A 84 -7.99 0.23 -6.69
CA MET A 84 -6.92 1.21 -6.75
C MET A 84 -7.29 2.38 -7.69
N SER A 85 -7.82 2.12 -8.88
CA SER A 85 -8.27 3.19 -9.79
C SER A 85 -9.32 4.11 -9.17
N GLN A 86 -10.27 3.56 -8.40
CA GLN A 86 -11.31 4.36 -7.72
C GLN A 86 -10.72 5.30 -6.67
N TRP A 87 -9.82 4.79 -5.81
CA TRP A 87 -9.21 5.61 -4.76
C TRP A 87 -8.23 6.63 -5.32
N LYS A 88 -7.50 6.24 -6.37
CA LYS A 88 -6.57 7.13 -7.06
C LYS A 88 -7.25 8.36 -7.64
N ALA A 89 -8.50 8.24 -8.09
CA ALA A 89 -9.30 9.37 -8.58
C ALA A 89 -9.59 10.43 -7.49
N LEU A 90 -9.48 10.09 -6.20
CA LEU A 90 -9.67 11.01 -5.07
C LEU A 90 -8.40 11.83 -4.76
N LEU A 91 -7.28 11.52 -5.39
CA LEU A 91 -5.99 12.15 -5.12
C LEU A 91 -5.75 13.37 -6.02
N PRO A 92 -4.82 14.27 -5.63
CA PRO A 92 -4.33 15.32 -6.51
C PRO A 92 -3.94 14.78 -7.90
N GLN A 93 -4.27 15.53 -8.96
CA GLN A 93 -4.08 15.11 -10.35
C GLN A 93 -2.64 14.66 -10.65
N SER A 94 -1.65 15.31 -10.04
CA SER A 94 -0.23 14.98 -10.18
C SER A 94 0.11 13.55 -9.74
N LEU A 95 -0.65 12.96 -8.83
CA LEU A 95 -0.46 11.62 -8.31
C LEU A 95 -1.26 10.56 -9.08
N GLN A 96 -2.29 10.97 -9.82
CA GLN A 96 -3.19 10.05 -10.51
C GLN A 96 -2.52 9.24 -11.63
N ALA A 97 -1.39 9.71 -12.16
CA ALA A 97 -0.60 8.96 -13.14
C ALA A 97 0.45 8.03 -12.50
N MET A 98 0.80 8.22 -11.23
CA MET A 98 1.91 7.50 -10.59
C MET A 98 1.53 6.07 -10.19
N PRO A 99 2.41 5.07 -10.27
CA PRO A 99 2.11 3.71 -9.80
C PRO A 99 1.63 3.71 -8.35
N MET A 100 0.58 2.93 -8.08
CA MET A 100 0.00 2.78 -6.76
C MET A 100 -0.10 1.29 -6.41
N ALA A 101 0.25 0.95 -5.18
CA ALA A 101 0.06 -0.37 -4.59
C ALA A 101 -0.66 -0.20 -3.25
N CYS A 102 -1.64 -1.04 -2.97
CA CYS A 102 -2.46 -0.92 -1.77
C CYS A 102 -2.74 -2.29 -1.16
N ILE A 103 -2.92 -2.28 0.16
CA ILE A 103 -3.62 -3.34 0.88
C ILE A 103 -4.91 -2.76 1.47
N ASN A 104 -5.97 -3.56 1.53
CA ASN A 104 -7.23 -3.14 2.11
C ASN A 104 -7.95 -4.27 2.84
N ASN A 105 -8.88 -3.87 3.70
CA ASN A 105 -9.90 -4.74 4.27
C ASN A 105 -11.29 -4.16 3.97
N ILE A 106 -12.28 -4.40 4.85
CA ILE A 106 -13.64 -3.86 4.69
C ILE A 106 -13.80 -2.42 5.19
N ALA A 107 -12.84 -1.87 5.95
CA ALA A 107 -12.94 -0.58 6.65
C ALA A 107 -11.97 0.50 6.12
N PHE A 108 -10.79 0.11 5.64
CA PHE A 108 -9.86 1.05 5.00
C PHE A 108 -8.93 0.40 3.95
N ALA A 109 -8.17 1.25 3.25
CA ALA A 109 -7.00 0.88 2.46
C ALA A 109 -5.75 1.69 2.87
N PHE A 110 -4.59 1.04 2.90
CA PHE A 110 -3.28 1.66 3.03
C PHE A 110 -2.54 1.53 1.70
N CYS A 111 -2.07 2.65 1.16
CA CYS A 111 -1.54 2.74 -0.20
C CYS A 111 -0.18 3.43 -0.24
N ARG A 112 0.72 2.88 -1.06
CA ARG A 112 1.96 3.51 -1.51
C ARG A 112 1.76 4.05 -2.92
N ILE A 113 2.21 5.28 -3.15
CA ILE A 113 2.40 5.86 -4.47
C ILE A 113 3.90 6.00 -4.71
N SER A 114 4.37 5.43 -5.81
CA SER A 114 5.79 5.40 -6.16
C SER A 114 6.08 6.42 -7.24
N ASN A 115 7.13 7.23 -7.05
CA ASN A 115 7.61 8.08 -8.12
C ASN A 115 8.31 7.21 -9.19
N PRO A 116 7.82 7.17 -10.44
CA PRO A 116 8.45 6.35 -11.49
C PRO A 116 9.87 6.80 -11.84
N LYS A 117 10.23 8.05 -11.53
CA LYS A 117 11.58 8.61 -11.75
C LYS A 117 12.53 8.40 -10.57
N ASN A 118 12.01 8.04 -9.39
CA ASN A 118 12.80 7.79 -8.20
C ASN A 118 12.11 6.75 -7.31
N ALA A 119 12.52 5.49 -7.44
CA ALA A 119 11.91 4.36 -6.72
C ALA A 119 12.02 4.48 -5.18
N ASN A 120 12.94 5.30 -4.67
CA ASN A 120 13.08 5.56 -3.24
C ASN A 120 12.09 6.63 -2.73
N GLN A 121 11.52 7.43 -3.64
CA GLN A 121 10.50 8.39 -3.26
C GLN A 121 9.13 7.70 -3.25
N ARG A 122 8.69 7.40 -2.04
CA ARG A 122 7.40 6.80 -1.73
C ARG A 122 6.54 7.79 -0.97
N LEU A 123 5.30 7.93 -1.41
CA LEU A 123 4.29 8.73 -0.75
C LEU A 123 3.16 7.79 -0.30
N TYR A 124 2.47 8.11 0.79
CA TYR A 124 1.53 7.18 1.41
C TYR A 124 0.17 7.83 1.65
N TRP A 125 -0.89 7.06 1.41
CA TRP A 125 -2.28 7.47 1.65
C TRP A 125 -3.05 6.40 2.40
N TRP A 126 -3.97 6.86 3.23
CA TRP A 126 -4.95 6.06 3.92
C TRP A 126 -6.34 6.44 3.41
N PHE A 127 -7.09 5.46 2.92
CA PHE A 127 -8.45 5.63 2.46
C PHE A 127 -9.40 4.98 3.45
N ALA A 128 -10.28 5.76 4.07
CA ALA A 128 -11.20 5.27 5.10
C ALA A 128 -12.65 5.31 4.60
N TRP A 129 -13.43 4.28 4.94
CA TRP A 129 -14.86 4.26 4.66
C TRP A 129 -15.65 4.58 5.93
N GLN A 130 -16.46 5.64 5.87
CA GLN A 130 -17.35 6.01 6.96
C GLN A 130 -18.63 6.61 6.38
N ASN A 131 -19.79 6.12 6.84
CA ASN A 131 -21.11 6.61 6.44
C ASN A 131 -21.32 6.65 4.90
N GLY A 132 -20.80 5.64 4.19
CA GLY A 132 -20.89 5.58 2.72
C GLY A 132 -19.96 6.53 1.97
N GLN A 133 -19.14 7.32 2.67
CA GLN A 133 -18.14 8.20 2.07
C GLN A 133 -16.74 7.59 2.18
N THR A 134 -15.89 7.90 1.19
CA THR A 134 -14.46 7.56 1.22
C THR A 134 -13.65 8.81 1.51
N TYR A 135 -12.81 8.78 2.54
CA TYR A 135 -11.90 9.86 2.91
C TYR A 135 -10.48 9.50 2.50
N ALA A 136 -9.81 10.37 1.76
CA ALA A 136 -8.41 10.21 1.38
C ALA A 136 -7.53 11.09 2.26
N LEU A 137 -6.68 10.47 3.08
CA LEU A 137 -5.81 11.17 4.03
C LEU A 137 -4.35 10.80 3.75
N GLY A 138 -3.47 11.80 3.76
CA GLY A 138 -2.03 11.57 3.59
C GLY A 138 -1.42 10.87 4.81
N LEU A 139 -0.29 10.20 4.60
CA LEU A 139 0.52 9.61 5.65
C LEU A 139 1.98 10.02 5.44
N ASN A 140 2.64 10.45 6.51
CA ASN A 140 4.09 10.61 6.52
C ASN A 140 4.73 9.45 7.27
N ARG A 141 5.74 8.83 6.64
CA ARG A 141 6.60 7.83 7.29
C ARG A 141 7.48 8.54 8.33
N ILE A 142 7.62 7.96 9.52
CA ILE A 142 8.37 8.58 10.62
C ILE A 142 9.54 7.73 11.15
N ARG A 143 9.70 6.49 10.67
CA ARG A 143 10.83 5.60 10.97
C ARG A 143 11.24 4.80 9.74
#